data_AF-A0A377V9P9-F1
#
_entry.id   AF-A0A377V9P9-F1
#
_cell.length_a   1.000
_cell.length_b   1.000
_cell.length_c   1.000
_cell.angle_alpha   90.00
_cell.angle_beta   90.00
_cell.angle_gamma   90.00
#
_symmetry.space_group_name_H-M   'P 1'
#
loop_
_entity.id
_entity.type
_entity.pdbx_description
1 polymer ?
#
loop_
_entity_poly.entity_id
_entity_poly.type
_entity_poly.pdbx_seq_one_letter_code
_entity_poly.pdbx_strand_id
1 'polypeptide(L)'
;MNLAAADYGLSALGQVVELHDVGQRLFGLLREAAGVTLHCPAKVEAVSRSQESVSLTLEGGEIINGKLLVAADGSRSALGARCGISWQQQPYEQIAIIANVSTALPPRRSRLRALYRAWPAGDAADVARALLAGVVSSAVAPR
;
A
#
# COMPACT_ATOMS: atom_id res chain seq x y z
N MET A 1 -11.22 -22.68 -16.59
CA MET A 1 -9.80 -22.84 -16.21
C MET A 1 -9.75 -23.05 -14.70
N ASN A 2 -9.19 -24.16 -14.22
CA ASN A 2 -9.04 -24.44 -12.79
C ASN A 2 -7.57 -24.21 -12.45
N LEU A 3 -7.25 -23.21 -11.63
CA LEU A 3 -5.88 -23.01 -11.14
C LEU A 3 -5.77 -23.75 -9.81
N ALA A 4 -4.94 -24.79 -9.67
CA ALA A 4 -4.62 -25.33 -8.34
C ALA A 4 -3.19 -24.99 -7.95
N ALA A 5 -2.95 -24.59 -6.70
CA ALA A 5 -1.61 -24.26 -6.22
C ALA A 5 -0.61 -25.43 -6.38
N ALA A 6 -1.11 -26.66 -6.24
CA ALA A 6 -0.34 -27.89 -6.43
C ALA A 6 0.21 -28.04 -7.86
N ASP A 7 -0.51 -27.55 -8.87
CA ASP A 7 -0.08 -27.61 -10.28
C ASP A 7 1.19 -26.75 -10.52
N TYR A 8 1.50 -25.84 -9.61
CA TYR A 8 2.67 -24.94 -9.65
C TYR A 8 3.70 -25.24 -8.55
N GLY A 9 3.54 -26.34 -7.79
CA GLY A 9 4.43 -26.65 -6.66
C GLY A 9 4.35 -25.65 -5.50
N LEU A 10 3.27 -24.88 -5.41
CA LEU A 10 3.05 -23.88 -4.37
C LEU A 10 2.11 -24.41 -3.28
N SER A 11 2.33 -23.98 -2.03
CA SER A 11 1.43 -24.31 -0.91
C SER A 11 0.08 -23.57 -0.99
N ALA A 12 0.05 -22.42 -1.65
CA ALA A 12 -1.11 -21.58 -1.94
C ALA A 12 -0.78 -20.62 -3.10
N LEU A 13 -1.78 -20.16 -3.85
CA LEU A 13 -1.59 -19.15 -4.90
C LEU A 13 -1.40 -17.73 -4.34
N GLY A 14 -1.75 -17.54 -3.07
CA GLY A 14 -1.63 -16.29 -2.36
C GLY A 14 -2.30 -16.39 -1.00
N GLN A 15 -2.39 -15.26 -0.32
CA GLN A 15 -2.88 -15.19 1.05
C GLN A 15 -3.87 -14.04 1.20
N VAL A 16 -4.86 -14.24 2.06
CA VAL A 16 -5.84 -13.22 2.42
C VAL A 16 -5.53 -12.72 3.82
N VAL A 17 -5.36 -11.40 3.93
CA VAL A 17 -5.05 -10.68 5.18
C VAL A 17 -5.95 -9.45 5.30
N GLU A 18 -6.30 -9.10 6.53
CA GLU A 18 -6.99 -7.85 6.83
C GLU A 18 -6.02 -6.68 6.67
N LEU A 19 -6.34 -5.75 5.77
CA LEU A 19 -5.45 -4.63 5.46
C LEU A 19 -5.24 -3.70 6.67
N HIS A 20 -6.25 -3.59 7.55
CA HIS A 20 -6.16 -2.79 8.76
C HIS A 20 -5.02 -3.25 9.68
N ASP A 21 -4.97 -4.55 9.99
CA ASP A 21 -3.97 -5.12 10.90
C ASP A 21 -2.56 -5.03 10.32
N VAL A 22 -2.42 -5.29 9.01
CA VAL A 22 -1.15 -5.12 8.30
C VAL A 22 -0.70 -3.66 8.32
N GLY A 23 -1.62 -2.72 8.09
CA GLY A 23 -1.34 -1.29 8.13
C GLY A 23 -0.84 -0.81 9.49
N GLN A 24 -1.49 -1.24 10.58
CA GLN A 24 -1.06 -0.91 11.94
C GLN A 24 0.35 -1.43 12.23
N ARG A 25 0.64 -2.68 11.83
CA ARG A 25 1.97 -3.26 12.05
C ARG A 25 3.05 -2.57 11.22
N LEU A 26 2.76 -2.25 9.95
CA LEU A 26 3.66 -1.50 9.08
C LEU A 26 3.99 -0.12 9.68
N PHE A 27 2.98 0.58 10.18
CA PHE A 27 3.16 1.87 10.83
C PHE A 27 4.02 1.77 12.09
N GLY A 28 3.83 0.71 12.90
CA GLY A 28 4.71 0.41 14.04
C GLY A 28 6.17 0.22 13.62
N LEU A 29 6.42 -0.58 12.59
CA LEU A 29 7.78 -0.81 12.07
C LEU A 29 8.43 0.47 11.52
N LEU A 30 7.66 1.35 10.85
CA LEU A 30 8.16 2.63 10.35
C LEU A 30 8.64 3.56 11.46
N ARG A 31 8.00 3.54 12.63
CA ARG A 31 8.41 4.36 13.79
C ARG A 31 9.74 3.92 14.39
N GLU A 32 10.08 2.64 14.23
CA GLU A 32 11.32 2.05 14.76
C GLU A 32 12.44 1.98 13.71
N ALA A 33 12.12 2.25 12.44
CA ALA A 33 13.05 2.14 11.33
C ALA A 33 14.12 3.24 11.38
N ALA A 34 15.39 2.84 11.44
CA ALA A 34 16.51 3.77 11.37
C ALA A 34 16.52 4.52 10.03
N GLY A 35 16.70 5.84 10.07
CA GLY A 35 16.74 6.70 8.88
C GLY A 35 15.37 7.09 8.33
N VAL A 36 14.27 6.72 9.01
CA VAL A 36 12.92 7.16 8.67
C VAL A 36 12.44 8.16 9.71
N THR A 37 12.03 9.34 9.25
CA THR A 37 11.34 10.34 10.07
C THR A 37 9.89 10.39 9.65
N LEU A 38 8.98 10.16 10.60
CA LEU A 38 7.55 10.13 10.35
C LEU A 38 6.92 11.46 10.73
N HIS A 39 6.38 12.19 9.75
CA HIS A 39 5.60 13.40 9.96
C HIS A 39 4.12 13.04 9.94
N CYS A 40 3.49 12.92 11.11
CA CYS A 40 2.07 12.61 11.25
C CYS A 40 1.47 13.24 12.52
N PRO A 41 0.31 13.93 12.45
CA PRO A 41 -0.39 14.29 11.23
C PRO A 41 0.39 15.37 10.45
N ALA A 42 0.53 15.20 9.13
CA ALA A 42 1.13 16.19 8.26
C ALA A 42 0.52 16.08 6.86
N LYS A 43 -0.04 17.18 6.38
CA LYS A 43 -0.60 17.27 5.03
C LYS A 43 0.30 18.14 4.17
N VAL A 44 0.58 17.74 2.94
CA VAL A 44 1.35 18.55 2.00
C VAL A 44 0.45 19.61 1.37
N GLU A 45 0.81 20.88 1.55
CA GLU A 45 0.10 22.04 0.98
C GLU A 45 0.70 22.52 -0.33
N ALA A 46 2.01 22.44 -0.49
CA ALA A 46 2.72 22.88 -1.69
C ALA A 46 3.97 22.06 -1.95
N VAL A 47 4.39 22.04 -3.23
CA VAL A 47 5.63 21.43 -3.68
C VAL A 47 6.32 22.38 -4.63
N SER A 48 7.61 22.60 -4.40
CA SER A 48 8.52 23.26 -5.32
C SER A 48 9.62 22.29 -5.73
N ARG A 49 10.02 22.33 -7.00
CA ARG A 49 11.03 21.43 -7.57
C ARG A 49 12.06 22.26 -8.32
N SER A 50 13.32 21.98 -8.07
CA SER A 50 14.46 22.41 -8.88
C SER A 50 15.08 21.19 -9.56
N GLN A 51 16.18 21.38 -10.29
CA GLN A 51 16.89 20.28 -10.93
C GLN A 51 17.68 19.45 -9.90
N GLU A 52 18.04 20.04 -8.76
CA GLU A 52 18.88 19.44 -7.73
C GLU A 52 18.11 19.05 -6.46
N SER A 53 16.90 19.56 -6.26
CA SER A 53 16.14 19.40 -5.03
C SER A 53 14.62 19.47 -5.19
N VAL A 54 13.92 19.00 -4.17
CA VAL A 54 12.49 19.15 -3.97
C VAL A 54 12.23 19.71 -2.57
N SER A 55 11.30 20.66 -2.48
CA SER A 55 10.84 21.26 -1.23
C SER A 55 9.34 21.02 -1.08
N LEU A 56 8.95 20.44 0.05
CA LEU A 56 7.57 20.24 0.46
C LEU A 56 7.21 21.26 1.52
N THR A 57 6.08 21.93 1.37
CA THR A 57 5.47 22.74 2.43
C THR A 57 4.35 21.94 3.05
N LEU A 58 4.45 21.69 4.36
CA LEU A 58 3.41 21.05 5.14
C LEU A 58 2.40 22.06 5.66
N GLU A 59 1.21 21.57 6.00
CA GLU A 59 0.21 22.32 6.75
C GLU A 59 0.81 22.83 8.07
N GLY A 60 0.72 24.14 8.29
CA GLY A 60 1.42 24.84 9.38
C GLY A 60 2.73 25.53 8.96
N GLY A 61 3.13 25.40 7.69
CA GLY A 61 4.24 26.17 7.09
C GLY A 61 5.63 25.54 7.25
N GLU A 62 5.74 24.36 7.86
CA GLU A 62 7.01 23.62 7.93
C GLU A 62 7.47 23.24 6.51
N ILE A 63 8.78 23.38 6.24
CA ILE A 63 9.38 23.07 4.94
C ILE A 63 10.34 21.90 5.09
N ILE A 64 10.08 20.83 4.33
CA ILE A 64 10.94 19.65 4.23
C ILE A 64 11.66 19.69 2.88
N ASN A 65 12.98 19.59 2.90
CA ASN A 65 13.80 19.55 1.69
C ASN A 65 14.38 18.15 1.46
N GLY A 66 14.39 17.71 0.21
CA GLY A 66 14.92 16.42 -0.21
C GLY A 66 15.50 16.47 -1.61
N LYS A 67 16.09 15.35 -2.04
CA LYS A 67 16.59 15.16 -3.41
C LYS A 67 15.60 14.42 -4.31
N LEU A 68 14.73 13.61 -3.70
CA LEU A 68 13.75 12.79 -4.38
C LEU A 68 12.42 12.88 -3.65
N LEU A 69 11.34 13.04 -4.40
CA LEU A 69 9.97 12.94 -3.90
C LEU A 69 9.32 11.71 -4.50
N VAL A 70 8.87 10.79 -3.64
CA VAL A 70 8.04 9.65 -4.02
C VAL A 70 6.61 9.92 -3.59
N ALA A 71 5.71 10.10 -4.57
CA ALA A 71 4.29 10.28 -4.31
C ALA A 71 3.60 8.92 -4.12
N ALA A 72 3.21 8.61 -2.88
CA ALA A 72 2.51 7.39 -2.49
C ALA A 72 1.15 7.68 -1.82
N ASP A 73 0.48 8.76 -2.25
CA ASP A 73 -0.78 9.29 -1.70
C ASP A 73 -2.06 8.71 -2.37
N GLY A 74 -1.94 7.56 -3.03
CA GLY A 74 -3.05 6.78 -3.55
C GLY A 74 -3.49 7.12 -4.99
N SER A 75 -4.61 6.52 -5.41
CA SER A 75 -5.07 6.48 -6.81
C SER A 75 -5.48 7.82 -7.41
N ARG A 76 -5.69 8.85 -6.59
CA ARG A 76 -5.98 10.23 -7.01
C ARG A 76 -4.94 11.17 -6.40
N SER A 77 -3.67 10.85 -6.63
CA SER A 77 -2.52 11.56 -6.10
C SER A 77 -2.60 13.06 -6.42
N ALA A 78 -2.93 13.86 -5.39
CA ALA A 78 -2.93 15.31 -5.51
C ALA A 78 -1.50 15.82 -5.69
N LEU A 79 -0.54 15.10 -5.10
CA LEU A 79 0.88 15.40 -5.20
C LEU A 79 1.42 15.17 -6.61
N GLY A 80 1.02 14.06 -7.25
CA GLY A 80 1.33 13.75 -8.63
C GLY A 80 0.76 14.79 -9.59
N ALA A 81 -0.50 15.18 -9.41
CA ALA A 81 -1.13 16.22 -10.22
C ALA A 81 -0.38 17.57 -10.12
N ARG A 82 0.03 17.99 -8.91
CA ARG A 82 0.86 19.19 -8.69
C ARG A 82 2.25 19.09 -9.33
N CYS A 83 2.75 17.88 -9.51
CA CYS A 83 4.00 17.61 -10.21
C CYS A 83 3.84 17.50 -11.74
N GLY A 84 2.66 17.78 -12.28
CA GLY A 84 2.36 17.70 -13.71
C GLY A 84 2.14 16.27 -14.22
N ILE A 85 1.93 15.30 -13.32
CA ILE A 85 1.65 13.91 -13.70
C ILE A 85 0.17 13.77 -14.04
N SER A 86 -0.09 13.42 -15.29
CA SER A 86 -1.44 13.13 -15.80
C SER A 86 -1.72 11.64 -15.76
N TRP A 87 -2.94 11.27 -15.38
CA TRP A 87 -3.39 9.88 -15.33
C TRP A 87 -4.25 9.56 -16.55
N GLN A 88 -4.02 8.38 -17.12
CA GLN A 88 -4.93 7.81 -18.11
C GLN A 88 -5.91 6.88 -17.39
N GLN A 89 -7.19 7.07 -17.63
CA GLN A 89 -8.25 6.23 -17.09
C GLN A 89 -8.97 5.53 -18.22
N GLN A 90 -9.11 4.21 -18.08
CA GLN A 90 -9.96 3.41 -18.93
C GLN A 90 -11.08 2.83 -18.06
N PRO A 91 -12.34 3.24 -18.27
CA PRO A 91 -13.47 2.66 -17.57
C PRO A 91 -13.53 1.15 -17.80
N TYR A 92 -13.73 0.40 -16.72
CA TYR A 92 -13.95 -1.05 -16.79
C TYR A 92 -15.41 -1.42 -17.08
N GLU A 93 -16.32 -0.43 -17.12
CA GLU A 93 -17.76 -0.61 -17.36
C GLU A 93 -18.42 -1.66 -16.42
N GLN A 94 -17.86 -1.83 -15.23
CA GLN A 94 -18.28 -2.79 -14.21
C GLN A 94 -18.33 -2.10 -12.85
N ILE A 95 -19.29 -2.51 -12.02
CA ILE A 95 -19.46 -2.00 -10.65
C ILE A 95 -19.29 -3.17 -9.69
N ALA A 96 -18.37 -3.01 -8.73
CA ALA A 96 -18.24 -3.92 -7.60
C ALA A 96 -18.99 -3.34 -6.40
N ILE A 97 -19.91 -4.13 -5.82
CA ILE A 97 -20.58 -3.78 -4.56
C ILE A 97 -19.91 -4.57 -3.44
N ILE A 98 -19.36 -3.86 -2.46
CA ILE A 98 -18.73 -4.44 -1.27
C ILE A 98 -19.65 -4.15 -0.09
N ALA A 99 -20.12 -5.20 0.57
CA ALA A 99 -20.96 -5.09 1.76
C ALA A 99 -20.73 -6.27 2.71
N ASN A 100 -20.78 -5.98 4.01
CA ASN A 100 -20.84 -7.02 5.02
C ASN A 100 -22.28 -7.52 5.12
N VAL A 101 -22.50 -8.80 4.83
CA VAL A 101 -23.84 -9.41 4.83
C VAL A 101 -23.92 -10.55 5.84
N SER A 102 -25.00 -10.56 6.62
CA SER A 102 -25.34 -11.69 7.50
C SER A 102 -26.33 -12.60 6.77
N THR A 103 -26.00 -13.88 6.66
CA THR A 103 -26.87 -14.87 6.02
C THR A 103 -27.59 -15.72 7.07
N ALA A 104 -28.87 -16.03 6.84
CA ALA A 104 -29.66 -16.88 7.75
C ALA A 104 -29.10 -18.31 7.90
N LEU A 105 -28.36 -18.79 6.90
CA LEU A 105 -27.62 -20.04 6.95
C LEU A 105 -26.12 -19.75 7.05
N PRO A 106 -25.34 -20.62 7.73
CA PRO A 106 -23.89 -20.53 7.70
C PRO A 106 -23.41 -20.57 6.24
N PRO A 107 -22.44 -19.72 5.85
CA PRO A 107 -21.91 -19.75 4.51
C PRO A 107 -21.39 -21.16 4.20
N ARG A 108 -21.89 -21.77 3.12
CA ARG A 108 -21.29 -23.00 2.58
C ARG A 108 -19.83 -22.65 2.31
N ARG A 109 -18.92 -23.39 2.96
CA ARG A 109 -17.46 -23.28 2.78
C ARG A 109 -17.13 -23.51 1.29
N SER A 110 -17.20 -22.45 0.50
CA SER A 110 -17.10 -22.51 -0.95
C SER A 110 -15.62 -22.45 -1.38
N ARG A 111 -15.36 -23.02 -2.55
CA ARG A 111 -14.07 -23.27 -3.22
C ARG A 111 -13.03 -22.14 -3.20
N LEU A 112 -13.38 -20.89 -2.89
CA LEU A 112 -12.43 -19.77 -2.85
C LEU A 112 -11.30 -19.98 -1.83
N ARG A 113 -11.57 -20.64 -0.69
CA ARG A 113 -10.55 -21.03 0.29
C ARG A 113 -9.60 -22.14 -0.20
N ALA A 114 -9.89 -22.79 -1.34
CA ALA A 114 -9.00 -23.81 -1.90
C ALA A 114 -7.85 -23.20 -2.70
N LEU A 115 -8.02 -21.98 -3.23
CA LEU A 115 -6.99 -21.25 -4.01
C LEU A 115 -6.07 -20.43 -3.11
N TYR A 116 -6.68 -19.72 -2.17
CA TYR A 116 -6.01 -18.82 -1.24
C TYR A 116 -6.18 -19.35 0.17
N ARG A 117 -5.08 -19.43 0.92
CA ARG A 117 -5.16 -19.76 2.34
C ARG A 117 -5.42 -18.48 3.12
N ALA A 118 -6.20 -18.62 4.19
CA ALA A 118 -6.16 -17.63 5.25
C ALA A 118 -4.74 -17.63 5.81
N TRP A 119 -4.16 -16.44 5.96
CA TRP A 119 -2.84 -16.34 6.56
C TRP A 119 -2.88 -17.00 7.95
N PRO A 120 -1.93 -17.90 8.29
CA PRO A 120 -1.87 -18.44 9.64
C PRO A 120 -1.73 -17.26 10.60
N ALA A 121 -2.37 -17.29 11.76
CA ALA A 121 -2.40 -16.17 12.72
C ALA A 121 -1.01 -15.69 13.23
N GLY A 122 0.09 -16.22 12.69
CA GLY A 122 1.46 -15.79 12.89
C GLY A 122 1.91 -14.75 11.85
N ASP A 123 2.08 -13.53 12.36
CA ASP A 123 2.91 -12.44 11.87
C ASP A 123 2.47 -11.67 10.61
N ALA A 124 1.44 -10.84 10.77
CA ALA A 124 1.27 -9.60 9.99
C ALA A 124 2.57 -8.75 9.93
N ALA A 125 3.53 -8.98 10.84
CA ALA A 125 4.88 -8.45 10.78
C ALA A 125 5.62 -8.78 9.50
N ASP A 126 5.51 -10.01 9.00
CA ASP A 126 6.30 -10.43 7.84
C ASP A 126 5.77 -9.81 6.56
N VAL A 127 4.45 -9.70 6.43
CA VAL A 127 3.81 -8.94 5.35
C VAL A 127 4.16 -7.46 5.47
N ALA A 128 4.08 -6.88 6.67
CA ALA A 128 4.47 -5.51 6.90
C ALA A 128 5.96 -5.26 6.61
N ARG A 129 6.87 -6.16 7.00
CA ARG A 129 8.30 -6.09 6.68
C ARG A 129 8.57 -6.22 5.19
N ALA A 130 7.87 -7.12 4.50
CA ALA A 130 7.99 -7.27 3.05
C ALA A 130 7.50 -6.01 2.32
N LEU A 131 6.37 -5.44 2.76
CA LEU A 131 5.86 -4.16 2.27
C LEU A 131 6.83 -3.02 2.56
N LEU A 132 7.37 -2.94 3.78
CA LEU A 132 8.35 -1.94 4.19
C LEU A 132 9.62 -2.03 3.35
N ALA A 133 10.15 -3.24 3.11
CA ALA A 133 11.31 -3.46 2.25
C ALA A 133 11.05 -2.97 0.82
N GLY A 134 9.86 -3.24 0.27
CA GLY A 134 9.45 -2.72 -1.05
C GLY A 134 9.31 -1.18 -1.09
N VAL A 135 8.78 -0.57 -0.02
CA VAL A 135 8.65 0.89 0.09
C VAL A 135 10.01 1.56 0.25
N VAL A 136 10.89 1.04 1.10
CA VAL A 136 12.25 1.59 1.31
C VAL A 136 13.10 1.41 0.06
N SER A 137 13.02 0.26 -0.61
CA SER A 137 13.76 0.03 -1.87
C SER A 137 13.29 0.93 -3.02
N SER A 138 12.04 1.38 -3.03
CA SER A 138 11.53 2.32 -4.05
C SER A 138 11.81 3.79 -3.70
N ALA A 139 11.94 4.11 -2.40
CA ALA A 139 12.39 5.43 -1.92
C ALA A 139 13.91 5.67 -2.10
N VAL A 140 14.70 4.59 -2.12
CA VAL A 140 16.13 4.63 -2.44
C VAL A 140 16.31 4.15 -3.89
N ALA A 141 15.99 4.99 -4.87
CA ALA A 141 16.33 4.68 -6.26
C ALA A 141 17.86 4.54 -6.40
N PRO A 142 18.37 3.51 -7.11
CA PRO A 142 19.80 3.37 -7.35
C PRO A 142 20.30 4.52 -8.24
N ARG A 143 21.55 4.93 -7.97
CA ARG A 143 22.26 6.00 -8.68
C ARG A 143 22.33 5.77 -10.18
#